data_AF-A0A6H9T7Y7-F1
#
_entry.id   AF-A0A6H9T7Y7-F1
#
_cell.length_a   1.000
_cell.length_b   1.000
_cell.length_c   1.000
_cell.angle_alpha   90.00
_cell.angle_beta   90.00
_cell.angle_gamma   90.00
#
_symmetry.space_group_name_H-M   'P 1'
#
loop_
_entity.id
_entity.type
_entity.pdbx_description
1 polymer ?
#
loop_
_entity_poly.entity_id
_entity_poly.type
_entity_poly.pdbx_seq_one_letter_code
_entity_poly.pdbx_strand_id
1 'polypeptide(L)'
;MSHALSKGVATAFAIAPFLVACGGGDSGGSLAPINSPQCSGSSCGTQGPPPSQPINGALCPADADIVKSTYLGGAGSGEIVSVNIDAVAMTYTLKWLESPIPLATGTVTPSRAGTTITGKVVHPPTGTLPTAEQTRCAFVLTPGSGTAPNGSTYSTAADFNQANPPMLLVGMGVAGGGIPGATVQFDGLTIIPGVIQNVGQVPNRHFDFYPFLGFASTTTDLSKLPGTYNALIYHLVPSGNYATKGINSSETFDANGACTSSSGSCQTTGNPWTANASGGYLNSTQAPQILPQTSLPLIGATGKSATAHMVIGQLNGATVPVIVRTGDVNLGTAPLHADAKVDDESGIAVLANATAIQSGAIDGGYAGADSNFKYTAALIRGGNASFINPTTQAEEDGFTLDYGQTTPGLLNTTTIPKSGSAASGVVIATGGLYAALIQGTVNGGVTPTSANSSTSSSPYFGVGAQISK
;
A
#
# COMPACT_ATOMS: atom_id res chain seq x y z
N MET A 1 -73.27 -1.72 20.56
CA MET A 1 -72.70 -1.92 21.90
C MET A 1 -71.19 -1.67 21.75
N SER A 2 -70.76 -0.41 21.61
CA SER A 2 -70.36 0.58 22.66
C SER A 2 -68.86 0.40 23.01
N HIS A 3 -67.88 1.24 22.66
CA HIS A 3 -67.76 2.60 22.06
C HIS A 3 -66.37 2.67 21.33
N ALA A 4 -66.17 3.25 20.13
CA ALA A 4 -66.09 4.70 19.77
C ALA A 4 -65.06 5.46 20.65
N LEU A 5 -64.00 6.12 20.16
CA LEU A 5 -63.88 7.36 19.35
C LEU A 5 -62.36 7.52 19.00
N SER A 6 -61.86 7.77 17.77
CA SER A 6 -62.13 8.78 16.73
C SER A 6 -61.28 10.07 16.86
N LYS A 7 -60.67 10.44 15.71
CA LYS A 7 -60.05 11.73 15.31
C LYS A 7 -58.60 11.95 15.76
N GLY A 8 -57.64 12.38 14.94
CA GLY A 8 -57.67 12.80 13.55
C GLY A 8 -56.53 13.81 13.28
N VAL A 9 -56.00 13.76 12.05
CA VAL A 9 -55.44 14.88 11.25
C VAL A 9 -54.00 15.38 11.55
N ALA A 10 -53.16 15.11 10.54
CA ALA A 10 -52.00 15.80 9.97
C ALA A 10 -51.61 17.21 10.44
N THR A 11 -50.31 17.54 10.44
CA THR A 11 -49.71 18.65 9.62
C THR A 11 -48.18 18.50 9.55
N ALA A 12 -47.61 18.89 8.40
CA ALA A 12 -46.18 18.98 8.08
C ALA A 12 -45.56 20.36 8.43
N PHE A 13 -44.31 20.59 7.96
CA PHE A 13 -43.38 21.74 8.07
C PHE A 13 -42.30 21.57 9.16
N ALA A 14 -41.05 21.20 8.85
CA ALA A 14 -39.99 21.89 8.10
C ALA A 14 -39.15 22.87 8.95
N ILE A 15 -37.87 22.98 8.58
CA ILE A 15 -36.88 24.04 8.86
C ILE A 15 -35.86 23.73 9.98
N ALA A 16 -34.65 23.38 9.56
CA ALA A 16 -33.42 23.79 10.26
C ALA A 16 -33.11 25.26 9.92
N PRO A 17 -32.41 25.99 10.81
CA PRO A 17 -31.18 26.62 10.34
C PRO A 17 -30.01 26.63 11.35
N PHE A 18 -28.84 26.31 10.80
CA PHE A 18 -27.47 26.85 10.96
C PHE A 18 -27.09 27.81 12.13
N LEU A 19 -25.88 27.49 12.65
CA LEU A 19 -24.77 28.36 13.11
C LEU A 19 -24.87 29.08 14.48
N VAL A 20 -23.81 28.95 15.29
CA VAL A 20 -22.66 29.90 15.33
C VAL A 20 -21.56 29.34 16.23
N ALA A 21 -20.31 29.51 15.78
CA ALA A 21 -19.07 29.22 16.47
C ALA A 21 -18.85 30.05 17.74
N CYS A 22 -18.10 29.50 18.70
CA CYS A 22 -17.28 30.31 19.59
C CYS A 22 -15.82 29.91 19.36
N GLY A 23 -15.06 30.79 18.73
CA GLY A 23 -13.61 30.76 18.76
C GLY A 23 -13.08 31.62 19.90
N GLY A 24 -11.83 31.37 20.29
CA GLY A 24 -10.94 32.35 20.92
C GLY A 24 -10.48 32.03 22.34
N GLY A 25 -9.16 31.85 22.49
CA GLY A 25 -8.48 32.03 23.78
C GLY A 25 -7.22 31.19 23.96
N ASP A 26 -6.09 31.63 23.42
CA ASP A 26 -4.77 31.23 23.94
C ASP A 26 -4.67 31.66 25.41
N SER A 27 -4.38 30.70 26.29
CA SER A 27 -3.71 30.88 27.58
C SER A 27 -3.35 29.49 28.08
N GLY A 28 -2.06 29.20 28.27
CA GLY A 28 -1.56 27.90 28.70
C GLY A 28 -2.40 27.28 29.83
N GLY A 29 -3.03 26.15 29.54
CA GLY A 29 -3.91 25.44 30.46
C GLY A 29 -4.44 24.16 29.81
N SER A 30 -4.27 23.05 30.51
CA SER A 30 -4.82 21.71 30.23
C SER A 30 -6.12 21.68 29.40
N LEU A 31 -6.16 20.86 28.34
CA LEU A 31 -7.36 20.52 27.58
C LEU A 31 -8.47 20.01 28.51
N ALA A 32 -9.70 20.48 28.33
CA ALA A 32 -10.86 20.00 29.07
C ALA A 32 -11.33 18.61 28.55
N PRO A 33 -11.84 17.72 29.42
CA PRO A 33 -12.26 16.37 29.02
C PRO A 33 -13.44 16.36 28.04
N ILE A 34 -13.40 15.47 27.06
CA ILE A 34 -14.54 15.15 26.19
C ILE A 34 -15.58 14.40 27.04
N ASN A 35 -16.75 15.01 27.25
CA ASN A 35 -17.86 14.40 27.99
C ASN A 35 -18.73 13.58 27.04
N SER A 36 -18.55 12.26 27.03
CA SER A 36 -19.52 11.35 26.40
C SER A 36 -20.84 11.36 27.18
N PRO A 37 -22.02 11.21 26.54
CA PRO A 37 -23.30 11.15 27.25
C PRO A 37 -23.30 10.01 28.28
N GLN A 38 -23.30 10.35 29.57
CA GLN A 38 -23.43 9.36 30.64
C GLN A 38 -24.91 8.95 30.80
N CYS A 39 -25.14 7.71 31.23
CA CYS A 39 -26.47 7.23 31.62
C CYS A 39 -27.18 8.23 32.56
N SER A 40 -28.38 8.67 32.21
CA SER A 40 -29.22 9.49 33.08
C SER A 40 -30.32 8.64 33.73
N GLY A 41 -30.24 8.41 35.04
CA GLY A 41 -31.26 7.71 35.82
C GLY A 41 -30.80 7.45 37.27
N SER A 42 -31.75 7.37 38.21
CA SER A 42 -31.49 7.14 39.65
C SER A 42 -30.89 5.77 39.99
N SER A 43 -30.72 4.90 39.00
CA SER A 43 -30.09 3.57 39.10
C SER A 43 -28.64 3.52 38.61
N CYS A 44 -28.08 4.63 38.10
CA CYS A 44 -26.70 4.66 37.61
C CYS A 44 -25.76 5.09 38.75
N GLY A 45 -24.89 4.17 39.18
CA GLY A 45 -23.84 4.45 40.18
C GLY A 45 -22.82 5.46 39.67
N THR A 46 -22.04 6.06 40.57
CA THR A 46 -20.98 7.04 40.25
C THR A 46 -19.93 6.40 39.31
N GLN A 47 -20.08 6.60 38.01
CA GLN A 47 -19.05 6.26 37.03
C GLN A 47 -18.14 7.47 36.88
N GLY A 48 -16.94 7.38 37.46
CA GLY A 48 -15.87 8.33 37.15
C GLY A 48 -15.54 8.28 35.66
N PRO A 49 -14.91 9.33 35.10
CA PRO A 49 -14.38 9.26 33.74
C PRO A 49 -13.57 7.97 33.57
N PRO A 50 -13.62 7.31 32.39
CA PRO A 50 -12.72 6.21 32.11
C PRO A 50 -11.31 6.67 32.48
N PRO A 51 -10.49 5.87 33.18
CA PRO A 51 -9.12 6.24 33.42
C PRO A 51 -8.50 6.54 32.05
N SER A 52 -8.19 7.81 31.80
CA SER A 52 -7.43 8.22 30.64
C SER A 52 -6.04 7.64 30.87
N GLN A 53 -5.81 6.45 30.32
CA GLN A 53 -4.47 5.91 30.24
C GLN A 53 -3.63 6.97 29.52
N PRO A 54 -2.54 7.46 30.11
CA PRO A 54 -1.60 8.27 29.38
C PRO A 54 -1.14 7.42 28.19
N ILE A 55 -1.37 7.87 26.96
CA ILE A 55 -0.70 7.28 25.79
C ILE A 55 0.74 7.77 25.86
N ASN A 56 1.51 7.19 26.78
CA ASN A 56 2.94 7.42 26.87
C ASN A 56 3.63 6.28 26.11
N GLY A 57 3.90 6.52 24.84
CA GLY A 57 4.70 5.64 24.01
C GLY A 57 4.90 6.32 22.67
N ALA A 58 6.13 6.75 22.38
CA ALA A 58 6.47 7.30 21.07
C ALA A 58 6.04 6.33 19.96
N LEU A 59 5.44 6.85 18.89
CA LEU A 59 4.97 6.04 17.75
C LEU A 59 6.12 5.62 16.84
N CYS A 60 7.20 6.39 16.85
CA CYS A 60 8.42 6.13 16.11
C CYS A 60 9.66 6.40 16.96
N PRO A 61 10.83 5.88 16.56
CA PRO A 61 12.08 6.18 17.22
C PRO A 61 12.36 7.69 17.33
N ALA A 62 13.31 8.06 18.17
CA ALA A 62 13.83 9.42 18.19
C ALA A 62 14.52 9.74 16.85
N ASP A 63 14.53 11.01 16.45
CA ASP A 63 15.06 11.44 15.15
C ASP A 63 16.53 11.03 14.95
N ALA A 64 17.32 11.04 16.04
CA ALA A 64 18.71 10.59 16.07
C ALA A 64 18.89 9.07 15.82
N ASP A 65 17.83 8.28 15.96
CA ASP A 65 17.82 6.85 15.64
C ASP A 65 17.16 6.56 14.29
N ILE A 66 16.20 7.39 13.86
CA ILE A 66 15.63 7.31 12.52
C ILE A 66 16.73 7.45 11.46
N VAL A 67 17.63 8.44 11.61
CA VAL A 67 18.75 8.67 10.66
C VAL A 67 19.70 7.47 10.52
N LYS A 68 19.80 6.61 11.54
CA LYS A 68 20.67 5.41 11.51
C LYS A 68 20.05 4.26 10.74
N SER A 69 18.76 4.35 10.42
CA SER A 69 18.01 3.27 9.78
C SER A 69 17.92 3.49 8.28
N THR A 70 18.14 2.43 7.51
CA THR A 70 17.76 2.39 6.09
C THR A 70 16.62 1.39 5.96
N TYR A 71 15.48 1.87 5.49
CA TYR A 71 14.30 1.06 5.26
C TYR A 71 14.40 0.43 3.87
N LEU A 72 14.64 -0.87 3.83
CA LEU A 72 14.65 -1.65 2.60
C LEU A 72 13.28 -2.32 2.43
N GLY A 73 12.68 -2.17 1.26
CA GLY A 73 11.30 -2.58 1.05
C GLY A 73 10.88 -2.69 -0.40
N GLY A 74 9.58 -2.96 -0.56
CA GLY A 74 8.93 -3.09 -1.84
C GLY A 74 7.82 -2.05 -2.04
N ALA A 75 7.59 -1.67 -3.29
CA ALA A 75 6.48 -0.81 -3.68
C ALA A 75 5.50 -1.50 -4.64
N GLY A 76 4.23 -1.09 -4.61
CA GLY A 76 3.16 -1.62 -5.45
C GLY A 76 3.38 -1.42 -6.96
N SER A 77 4.30 -0.53 -7.34
CA SER A 77 4.79 -0.33 -8.72
C SER A 77 5.66 -1.47 -9.25
N GLY A 78 6.04 -2.44 -8.42
CA GLY A 78 7.03 -3.45 -8.80
C GLY A 78 8.47 -3.04 -8.49
N GLU A 79 8.69 -2.14 -7.52
CA GLU A 79 10.03 -1.61 -7.23
C GLU A 79 10.60 -2.12 -5.90
N ILE A 80 11.91 -2.38 -5.86
CA ILE A 80 12.65 -2.52 -4.61
C ILE A 80 13.36 -1.21 -4.32
N VAL A 81 13.13 -0.68 -3.13
CA VAL A 81 13.62 0.65 -2.73
C VAL A 81 14.31 0.57 -1.37
N SER A 82 15.45 1.25 -1.28
CA SER A 82 16.07 1.59 0.00
C SER A 82 15.90 3.08 0.25
N VAL A 83 15.33 3.44 1.39
CA VAL A 83 15.15 4.84 1.81
C VAL A 83 15.76 5.08 3.17
N ASN A 84 16.55 6.15 3.28
CA ASN A 84 17.07 6.66 4.54
C ASN A 84 16.50 8.08 4.73
N ILE A 85 15.97 8.35 5.92
CA ILE A 85 15.45 9.65 6.31
C ILE A 85 16.39 10.20 7.38
N ASP A 86 17.05 11.30 7.07
CA ASP A 86 17.75 12.09 8.07
C ASP A 86 16.75 13.04 8.72
N ALA A 87 16.13 12.56 9.80
CA ALA A 87 15.15 13.33 10.57
C ALA A 87 15.79 14.48 11.37
N VAL A 88 17.12 14.55 11.45
CA VAL A 88 17.85 15.66 12.10
C VAL A 88 18.14 16.77 11.08
N ALA A 89 18.65 16.42 9.90
CA ALA A 89 18.92 17.36 8.82
C ALA A 89 17.69 17.68 7.96
N MET A 90 16.57 16.97 8.16
CA MET A 90 15.35 17.03 7.35
C MET A 90 15.63 16.76 5.87
N THR A 91 16.37 15.69 5.59
CA THR A 91 16.66 15.21 4.22
C THR A 91 16.33 13.73 4.05
N TYR A 92 16.28 13.26 2.82
CA TYR A 92 16.22 11.84 2.52
C TYR A 92 17.19 11.46 1.40
N THR A 93 17.63 10.21 1.44
CA THR A 93 18.26 9.52 0.32
C THR A 93 17.38 8.34 -0.06
N LEU A 94 17.00 8.26 -1.33
CA LEU A 94 16.21 7.16 -1.87
C LEU A 94 16.93 6.54 -3.05
N LYS A 95 17.03 5.21 -3.07
CA LYS A 95 17.58 4.46 -4.19
C LYS A 95 16.59 3.41 -4.67
N TRP A 96 16.29 3.45 -5.96
CA TRP A 96 15.58 2.35 -6.64
C TRP A 96 16.60 1.27 -6.96
N LEU A 97 16.55 0.17 -6.23
CA LEU A 97 17.43 -0.98 -6.44
C LEU A 97 16.96 -1.77 -7.66
N GLU A 98 15.65 -1.93 -7.80
CA GLU A 98 14.97 -2.57 -8.93
C GLU A 98 13.73 -1.74 -9.28
N SER A 99 13.43 -1.58 -10.57
CA SER A 99 12.25 -0.82 -11.00
C SER A 99 11.85 -1.12 -12.44
N PRO A 100 10.54 -1.29 -12.72
CA PRO A 100 9.99 -1.33 -14.07
C PRO A 100 9.59 0.06 -14.58
N ILE A 101 9.72 1.11 -13.75
CA ILE A 101 9.29 2.47 -14.09
C ILE A 101 10.32 3.12 -15.02
N PRO A 102 9.93 3.58 -16.22
CA PRO A 102 10.84 4.24 -17.16
C PRO A 102 11.51 5.49 -16.56
N LEU A 103 12.74 5.80 -16.98
CA LEU A 103 13.41 7.05 -16.58
C LEU A 103 12.71 8.30 -17.12
N ALA A 104 11.99 8.17 -18.24
CA ALA A 104 11.26 9.25 -18.87
C ALA A 104 9.94 8.74 -19.47
N THR A 105 8.89 9.56 -19.34
CA THR A 105 7.61 9.35 -20.02
C THR A 105 7.81 9.26 -21.54
N GLY A 106 7.02 8.41 -22.20
CA GLY A 106 7.15 8.13 -23.64
C GLY A 106 8.16 7.02 -23.97
N THR A 107 8.77 6.40 -22.97
CA THR A 107 9.73 5.29 -23.14
C THR A 107 9.36 4.11 -22.24
N VAL A 108 9.90 2.93 -22.53
CA VAL A 108 9.80 1.73 -21.66
C VAL A 108 11.15 1.27 -21.11
N THR A 109 12.25 1.80 -21.65
CA THR A 109 13.63 1.47 -21.25
C THR A 109 14.56 2.63 -21.64
N PRO A 110 15.62 2.93 -20.89
CA PRO A 110 15.97 2.35 -19.58
C PRO A 110 14.98 2.72 -18.46
N SER A 111 14.85 1.84 -17.47
CA SER A 111 14.08 2.10 -16.24
C SER A 111 14.90 2.89 -15.22
N ARG A 112 14.25 3.40 -14.17
CA ARG A 112 14.93 4.12 -13.08
C ARG A 112 15.69 3.22 -12.10
N ALA A 113 15.76 1.91 -12.35
CA ALA A 113 16.58 0.99 -11.57
C ALA A 113 18.03 1.49 -11.46
N GLY A 114 18.62 1.33 -10.28
CA GLY A 114 19.96 1.83 -9.93
C GLY A 114 20.06 3.33 -9.66
N THR A 115 19.00 4.11 -9.87
CA THR A 115 19.01 5.56 -9.63
C THR A 115 18.97 5.86 -8.13
N THR A 116 19.81 6.81 -7.69
CA THR A 116 19.77 7.37 -6.33
C THR A 116 19.43 8.85 -6.42
N ILE A 117 18.48 9.30 -5.59
CA ILE A 117 18.13 10.70 -5.42
C ILE A 117 18.31 11.15 -3.97
N THR A 118 18.53 12.44 -3.81
CA THR A 118 18.46 13.12 -2.53
C THR A 118 17.45 14.26 -2.60
N GLY A 119 16.71 14.48 -1.51
CA GLY A 119 15.75 15.57 -1.40
C GLY A 119 15.56 15.99 0.06
N LYS A 120 14.66 16.95 0.29
CA LYS A 120 14.27 17.36 1.64
C LYS A 120 13.07 16.54 2.11
N VAL A 121 12.95 16.37 3.41
CA VAL A 121 11.68 15.95 4.03
C VAL A 121 11.07 17.12 4.76
N VAL A 122 9.74 17.15 4.84
CA VAL A 122 8.99 18.05 5.72
C VAL A 122 7.95 17.23 6.45
N HIS A 123 7.60 17.62 7.67
CA HIS A 123 6.40 17.07 8.30
C HIS A 123 5.15 17.55 7.56
N PRO A 124 4.07 16.75 7.51
CA PRO A 124 2.80 17.25 7.02
C PRO A 124 2.34 18.46 7.85
N PRO A 125 1.58 19.40 7.25
CA PRO A 125 1.12 20.59 7.98
C PRO A 125 0.42 20.24 9.29
N THR A 126 0.58 21.10 10.31
CA THR A 126 -0.10 20.93 11.59
C THR A 126 -1.62 20.82 11.37
N GLY A 127 -2.24 19.79 11.96
CA GLY A 127 -3.66 19.49 11.77
C GLY A 127 -3.97 18.55 10.60
N THR A 128 -2.98 18.20 9.76
CA THR A 128 -3.13 17.17 8.73
C THR A 128 -3.17 15.75 9.32
N LEU A 129 -2.57 15.54 10.49
CA LEU A 129 -2.69 14.28 11.23
C LEU A 129 -3.23 14.54 12.64
N PRO A 130 -3.90 13.56 13.27
CA PRO A 130 -4.69 13.78 14.47
C PRO A 130 -3.89 14.20 15.70
N THR A 131 -2.62 13.81 15.78
CA THR A 131 -1.75 14.08 16.93
C THR A 131 -0.39 14.62 16.49
N ALA A 132 0.25 15.39 17.37
CA ALA A 132 1.61 15.89 17.13
C ALA A 132 2.62 14.76 16.93
N GLU A 133 2.45 13.65 17.64
CA GLU A 133 3.34 12.49 17.52
C GLU A 133 3.17 11.78 16.16
N GLN A 134 1.95 11.66 15.64
CA GLN A 134 1.73 11.17 14.27
C GLN A 134 2.37 12.09 13.23
N THR A 135 2.25 13.42 13.41
CA THR A 135 2.92 14.41 12.55
C THR A 135 4.44 14.28 12.61
N ARG A 136 5.03 14.09 13.80
CA ARG A 136 6.48 13.89 13.98
C ARG A 136 6.97 12.64 13.26
N CYS A 137 6.18 11.58 13.27
CA CYS A 137 6.52 10.30 12.65
C CYS A 137 6.18 10.21 11.15
N ALA A 138 5.65 11.29 10.57
CA ALA A 138 5.31 11.39 9.17
C ALA A 138 6.27 12.34 8.43
N PHE A 139 6.80 11.88 7.30
CA PHE A 139 7.77 12.59 6.49
C PHE A 139 7.28 12.67 5.05
N VAL A 140 6.92 13.86 4.59
CA VAL A 140 6.62 14.15 3.19
C VAL A 140 7.94 14.30 2.42
N LEU A 141 8.11 13.50 1.37
CA LEU A 141 9.29 13.51 0.52
C LEU A 141 9.10 14.60 -0.53
N THR A 142 9.78 15.73 -0.37
CA THR A 142 9.73 16.80 -1.40
C THR A 142 10.46 16.34 -2.67
N PRO A 143 10.30 17.03 -3.81
CA PRO A 143 11.07 16.72 -5.01
C PRO A 143 12.56 16.53 -4.73
N GLY A 144 13.09 15.42 -5.22
CA GLY A 144 14.49 15.03 -5.10
C GLY A 144 15.12 14.94 -6.47
N SER A 145 16.45 15.01 -6.51
CA SER A 145 17.22 14.88 -7.74
C SER A 145 18.49 14.06 -7.53
N GLY A 146 19.01 13.52 -8.63
CA GLY A 146 20.18 12.66 -8.61
C GLY A 146 20.63 12.27 -10.01
N THR A 147 21.40 11.21 -10.10
CA THR A 147 21.95 10.70 -11.37
C THR A 147 21.53 9.26 -11.57
N ALA A 148 20.99 8.97 -12.74
CA ALA A 148 20.66 7.61 -13.16
C ALA A 148 21.93 6.86 -13.62
N PRO A 149 21.92 5.51 -13.69
CA PRO A 149 23.11 4.74 -14.07
C PRO A 149 23.67 5.07 -15.47
N ASN A 150 22.84 5.56 -16.39
CA ASN A 150 23.24 6.01 -17.71
C ASN A 150 23.91 7.41 -17.70
N GLY A 151 24.08 8.04 -16.54
CA GLY A 151 24.68 9.37 -16.37
C GLY A 151 23.70 10.53 -16.53
N SER A 152 22.43 10.30 -16.88
CA SER A 152 21.45 11.39 -17.00
C SER A 152 20.96 11.88 -15.63
N THR A 153 20.69 13.18 -15.53
CA THR A 153 20.02 13.76 -14.36
C THR A 153 18.60 13.20 -14.25
N TYR A 154 18.23 12.77 -13.04
CA TYR A 154 16.86 12.35 -12.72
C TYR A 154 16.27 13.26 -11.65
N SER A 155 14.98 13.57 -11.77
CA SER A 155 14.25 14.43 -10.83
C SER A 155 12.80 13.98 -10.70
N THR A 156 12.25 14.03 -9.50
CA THR A 156 10.84 13.72 -9.23
C THR A 156 9.92 14.94 -9.28
N ALA A 157 10.46 16.11 -9.63
CA ALA A 157 9.71 17.37 -9.57
C ALA A 157 8.53 17.43 -10.56
N ALA A 158 8.67 16.84 -11.75
CA ALA A 158 7.61 16.85 -12.76
C ALA A 158 6.36 16.06 -12.34
N ASP A 159 6.55 15.05 -11.49
CA ASP A 159 5.50 14.14 -11.05
C ASP A 159 5.04 14.41 -9.61
N PHE A 160 5.53 15.47 -8.98
CA PHE A 160 5.18 15.77 -7.60
C PHE A 160 3.80 16.44 -7.50
N ASN A 161 2.85 15.76 -6.87
CA ASN A 161 1.55 16.32 -6.54
C ASN A 161 1.51 16.83 -5.10
N GLN A 162 1.47 18.16 -4.91
CA GLN A 162 1.41 18.77 -3.58
C GLN A 162 0.12 18.45 -2.81
N ALA A 163 -0.98 18.16 -3.49
CA ALA A 163 -2.26 17.84 -2.85
C ALA A 163 -2.33 16.39 -2.34
N ASN A 164 -1.49 15.50 -2.88
CA ASN A 164 -1.38 14.10 -2.48
C ASN A 164 0.08 13.64 -2.53
N PRO A 165 0.97 14.23 -1.72
CA PRO A 165 2.40 14.04 -1.89
C PRO A 165 2.85 12.65 -1.38
N PRO A 166 4.00 12.13 -1.86
CA PRO A 166 4.63 10.96 -1.26
C PRO A 166 5.03 11.26 0.18
N MET A 167 4.59 10.41 1.11
CA MET A 167 4.76 10.55 2.55
C MET A 167 5.06 9.18 3.13
N LEU A 168 6.11 9.11 3.93
CA LEU A 168 6.47 7.93 4.71
C LEU A 168 6.05 8.11 6.16
N LEU A 169 5.34 7.12 6.68
CA LEU A 169 4.96 6.94 8.06
C LEU A 169 5.98 5.97 8.68
N VAL A 170 6.86 6.50 9.53
CA VAL A 170 7.89 5.72 10.21
C VAL A 170 7.34 5.26 11.55
N GLY A 171 7.56 3.99 11.91
CA GLY A 171 7.17 3.47 13.22
C GLY A 171 7.86 2.16 13.54
N MET A 172 8.38 2.01 14.76
CA MET A 172 8.88 0.75 15.36
C MET A 172 9.49 -0.30 14.39
N GLY A 173 10.46 0.11 13.55
CA GLY A 173 11.19 -0.79 12.64
C GLY A 173 10.61 -0.95 11.23
N VAL A 174 9.52 -0.25 10.90
CA VAL A 174 8.89 -0.22 9.58
C VAL A 174 8.71 1.22 9.09
N ALA A 175 8.78 1.41 7.78
CA ALA A 175 8.33 2.62 7.09
C ALA A 175 7.27 2.20 6.05
N GLY A 176 6.04 2.68 6.23
CA GLY A 176 4.94 2.49 5.30
C GLY A 176 4.52 3.81 4.65
N GLY A 177 3.69 3.77 3.61
CA GLY A 177 3.16 4.99 2.97
C GLY A 177 3.45 5.01 1.49
N GLY A 178 4.02 6.10 0.97
CA GLY A 178 4.27 6.30 -0.45
C GLY A 178 5.68 6.78 -0.78
N ILE A 179 6.28 6.18 -1.81
CA ILE A 179 7.49 6.71 -2.49
C ILE A 179 7.10 7.56 -3.70
N PRO A 180 8.00 8.41 -4.24
CA PRO A 180 7.68 9.24 -5.40
C PRO A 180 7.14 8.42 -6.59
N GLY A 181 6.01 8.91 -7.12
CA GLY A 181 5.34 8.34 -8.28
C GLY A 181 6.05 8.66 -9.59
N ALA A 182 5.31 8.52 -10.70
CA ALA A 182 5.77 8.84 -12.04
C ALA A 182 4.58 9.00 -13.01
N THR A 183 4.79 9.71 -14.11
CA THR A 183 3.90 9.64 -15.27
C THR A 183 4.39 8.58 -16.24
N VAL A 184 3.56 7.57 -16.49
CA VAL A 184 3.88 6.43 -17.37
C VAL A 184 3.04 6.51 -18.64
N GLN A 185 3.72 6.39 -19.78
CA GLN A 185 3.12 6.44 -21.11
C GLN A 185 4.12 5.88 -22.12
N PHE A 186 3.61 5.20 -23.16
CA PHE A 186 4.39 4.79 -24.33
C PHE A 186 3.48 4.72 -25.55
N ASP A 187 3.88 5.35 -26.66
CA ASP A 187 3.05 5.40 -27.89
C ASP A 187 2.90 4.03 -28.55
N GLY A 188 3.79 3.09 -28.24
CA GLY A 188 3.88 1.79 -28.88
C GLY A 188 4.84 1.80 -30.07
N LEU A 189 5.22 0.60 -30.50
CA LEU A 189 6.10 0.43 -31.66
C LEU A 189 5.33 0.58 -32.98
N THR A 190 5.99 1.20 -33.96
CA THR A 190 5.60 1.13 -35.37
C THR A 190 6.52 0.16 -36.09
N ILE A 191 6.00 -1.02 -36.44
CA ILE A 191 6.77 -2.08 -37.13
C ILE A 191 6.63 -1.90 -38.65
N ILE A 192 5.38 -1.72 -39.12
CA ILE A 192 5.07 -1.44 -40.53
C ILE A 192 4.22 -0.17 -40.57
N PRO A 193 4.74 0.96 -41.06
CA PRO A 193 3.97 2.20 -41.17
C PRO A 193 2.64 1.98 -41.89
N GLY A 194 1.53 2.38 -41.27
CA GLY A 194 0.17 2.24 -41.81
C GLY A 194 -0.46 0.84 -41.70
N VAL A 195 0.26 -0.17 -41.18
CA VAL A 195 -0.25 -1.55 -41.07
C VAL A 195 -0.14 -2.09 -39.65
N ILE A 196 1.04 -1.98 -39.03
CA ILE A 196 1.31 -2.48 -37.66
C ILE A 196 1.88 -1.33 -36.84
N GLN A 197 1.01 -0.67 -36.07
CA GLN A 197 1.30 0.50 -35.25
C GLN A 197 0.76 0.33 -33.83
N ASN A 198 1.27 1.15 -32.90
CA ASN A 198 0.86 1.19 -31.49
C ASN A 198 1.03 -0.15 -30.77
N VAL A 199 1.99 -0.97 -31.22
CA VAL A 199 2.23 -2.29 -30.61
C VAL A 199 2.80 -2.10 -29.22
N GLY A 200 2.13 -2.67 -28.22
CA GLY A 200 2.53 -2.53 -26.81
C GLY A 200 2.30 -1.13 -26.24
N GLN A 201 1.39 -0.34 -26.83
CA GLN A 201 1.05 0.99 -26.34
C GLN A 201 0.66 0.95 -24.85
N VAL A 202 1.16 1.95 -24.11
CA VAL A 202 0.80 2.19 -22.71
C VAL A 202 0.07 3.53 -22.63
N PRO A 203 -1.23 3.55 -22.27
CA PRO A 203 -1.96 4.80 -22.12
C PRO A 203 -1.31 5.73 -21.09
N ASN A 204 -1.46 7.04 -21.28
CA ASN A 204 -0.95 8.00 -20.31
C ASN A 204 -1.64 7.82 -18.95
N ARG A 205 -0.86 7.68 -17.88
CA ARG A 205 -1.36 7.69 -16.51
C ARG A 205 -0.33 8.31 -15.58
N HIS A 206 -0.81 9.24 -14.76
CA HIS A 206 -0.04 9.81 -13.67
C HIS A 206 -0.27 8.98 -12.40
N PHE A 207 0.76 8.87 -11.57
CA PHE A 207 0.70 8.25 -10.25
C PHE A 207 1.28 9.25 -9.25
N ASP A 208 0.49 9.71 -8.28
CA ASP A 208 0.93 10.73 -7.31
C ASP A 208 2.09 10.21 -6.43
N PHE A 209 1.99 8.92 -6.07
CA PHE A 209 3.00 8.16 -5.33
C PHE A 209 2.84 6.67 -5.65
N TYR A 210 3.76 5.82 -5.21
CA TYR A 210 3.57 4.37 -5.19
C TYR A 210 3.55 3.85 -3.75
N PRO A 211 2.52 3.08 -3.33
CA PRO A 211 2.46 2.50 -1.99
C PRO A 211 3.71 1.68 -1.70
N PHE A 212 4.32 1.90 -0.53
CA PHE A 212 5.60 1.33 -0.14
C PHE A 212 5.52 0.74 1.28
N LEU A 213 6.22 -0.37 1.46
CA LEU A 213 6.46 -1.01 2.75
C LEU A 213 7.94 -1.41 2.83
N GLY A 214 8.66 -0.86 3.81
CA GLY A 214 10.06 -1.18 4.06
C GLY A 214 10.40 -1.38 5.52
N PHE A 215 11.48 -2.11 5.77
CA PHE A 215 11.90 -2.53 7.11
C PHE A 215 13.28 -1.99 7.43
N ALA A 216 13.48 -1.54 8.67
CA ALA A 216 14.78 -1.13 9.18
C ALA A 216 15.71 -2.33 9.46
N SER A 217 15.14 -3.53 9.63
CA SER A 217 15.88 -4.78 9.81
C SER A 217 15.41 -5.81 8.79
N THR A 218 16.35 -6.26 7.97
CA THR A 218 16.12 -7.28 6.92
C THR A 218 17.18 -8.35 6.99
N THR A 219 16.94 -9.48 6.30
CA THR A 219 17.89 -10.58 6.22
C THR A 219 17.82 -11.26 4.86
N THR A 220 18.94 -11.81 4.40
CA THR A 220 19.03 -12.69 3.23
C THR A 220 19.31 -14.14 3.64
N ASP A 221 19.27 -14.43 4.94
CA ASP A 221 19.45 -15.77 5.48
C ASP A 221 18.20 -16.62 5.20
N LEU A 222 18.30 -17.48 4.18
CA LEU A 222 17.22 -18.38 3.77
C LEU A 222 16.82 -19.38 4.87
N SER A 223 17.62 -19.58 5.92
CA SER A 223 17.22 -20.42 7.05
C SER A 223 16.07 -19.81 7.88
N LYS A 224 15.77 -18.52 7.69
CA LYS A 224 14.66 -17.81 8.35
C LYS A 224 13.37 -17.78 7.53
N LEU A 225 13.42 -18.22 6.27
CA LEU A 225 12.28 -18.30 5.36
C LEU A 225 11.40 -19.56 5.49
N PRO A 226 11.85 -20.72 6.04
CA PRO A 226 11.04 -21.93 5.98
C PRO A 226 9.71 -21.78 6.71
N GLY A 227 8.63 -22.19 6.03
CA GLY A 227 7.28 -22.09 6.57
C GLY A 227 6.23 -22.03 5.48
N THR A 228 4.97 -22.20 5.89
CA THR A 228 3.81 -21.97 5.03
C THR A 228 3.27 -20.57 5.28
N TYR A 229 3.05 -19.82 4.20
CA TYR A 229 2.60 -18.45 4.21
C TYR A 229 1.33 -18.29 3.39
N ASN A 230 0.43 -17.43 3.84
CA ASN A 230 -0.61 -16.88 2.99
C ASN A 230 -0.07 -15.61 2.34
N ALA A 231 -0.05 -15.59 1.01
CA ALA A 231 0.32 -14.44 0.21
C ALA A 231 -0.94 -13.72 -0.27
N LEU A 232 -0.99 -12.40 -0.07
CA LEU A 232 -1.91 -11.53 -0.80
C LEU A 232 -1.12 -10.81 -1.90
N ILE A 233 -1.52 -11.00 -3.15
CA ILE A 233 -0.77 -10.63 -4.35
C ILE A 233 -1.59 -9.62 -5.13
N TYR A 234 -0.99 -8.51 -5.55
CA TYR A 234 -1.59 -7.47 -6.36
C TYR A 234 -0.65 -7.07 -7.49
N HIS A 235 -1.04 -7.35 -8.74
CA HIS A 235 -0.29 -6.99 -9.94
C HIS A 235 -1.07 -6.08 -10.87
N LEU A 236 -0.34 -5.38 -11.73
CA LEU A 236 -0.84 -4.55 -12.82
C LEU A 236 -0.05 -4.78 -14.12
N VAL A 237 -0.71 -4.61 -15.27
CA VAL A 237 -0.09 -4.64 -16.61
C VAL A 237 -0.37 -3.31 -17.31
N PRO A 238 0.63 -2.42 -17.47
CA PRO A 238 0.44 -1.10 -18.08
C PRO A 238 -0.12 -1.15 -19.51
N SER A 239 0.43 -2.01 -20.38
CA SER A 239 -0.02 -2.11 -21.78
C SER A 239 -1.40 -2.77 -21.93
N GLY A 240 -1.83 -3.53 -20.93
CA GLY A 240 -3.20 -4.01 -20.75
C GLY A 240 -4.16 -2.93 -20.27
N ASN A 241 -3.89 -1.66 -20.58
CA ASN A 241 -4.63 -0.49 -20.08
C ASN A 241 -4.65 -0.40 -18.55
N TYR A 242 -3.49 -0.67 -17.93
CA TYR A 242 -3.34 -0.78 -16.47
C TYR A 242 -4.32 -1.78 -15.84
N ALA A 243 -4.61 -2.89 -16.51
CA ALA A 243 -5.39 -3.97 -15.93
C ALA A 243 -4.74 -4.44 -14.62
N THR A 244 -5.55 -4.59 -13.58
CA THR A 244 -5.11 -5.01 -12.26
C THR A 244 -5.69 -6.37 -11.92
N LYS A 245 -4.97 -7.15 -11.12
CA LYS A 245 -5.47 -8.41 -10.58
C LYS A 245 -4.92 -8.64 -9.18
N GLY A 246 -5.82 -9.09 -8.32
CA GLY A 246 -5.55 -9.46 -6.96
C GLY A 246 -5.94 -10.91 -6.75
N ILE A 247 -5.01 -11.70 -6.19
CA ILE A 247 -5.25 -13.08 -5.79
C ILE A 247 -4.62 -13.37 -4.44
N ASN A 248 -5.05 -14.42 -3.77
CA ASN A 248 -4.37 -14.98 -2.62
C ASN A 248 -3.83 -16.38 -2.94
N SER A 249 -2.73 -16.76 -2.30
CA SER A 249 -2.06 -18.06 -2.46
C SER A 249 -1.56 -18.58 -1.12
N SER A 250 -1.51 -19.90 -0.96
CA SER A 250 -0.83 -20.54 0.17
C SER A 250 0.44 -21.22 -0.35
N GLU A 251 1.59 -20.79 0.15
CA GLU A 251 2.90 -21.12 -0.38
C GLU A 251 3.83 -21.56 0.74
N THR A 252 4.51 -22.67 0.54
CA THR A 252 5.48 -23.22 1.49
C THR A 252 6.88 -23.08 0.93
N PHE A 253 7.73 -22.40 1.69
CA PHE A 253 9.14 -22.23 1.38
C PHE A 253 9.99 -23.20 2.19
N ASP A 254 11.03 -23.73 1.57
CA ASP A 254 12.07 -24.50 2.26
C ASP A 254 13.32 -23.65 2.55
N ALA A 255 14.30 -24.25 3.23
CA ALA A 255 15.55 -23.57 3.59
C ALA A 255 16.49 -23.30 2.40
N ASN A 256 16.19 -23.85 1.21
CA ASN A 256 16.91 -23.58 -0.03
C ASN A 256 16.21 -22.48 -0.85
N GLY A 257 15.13 -21.89 -0.33
CA GLY A 257 14.34 -20.89 -1.03
C GLY A 257 13.46 -21.48 -2.14
N ALA A 258 13.31 -22.80 -2.23
CA ALA A 258 12.35 -23.41 -3.15
C ALA A 258 10.93 -23.24 -2.61
N CYS A 259 9.97 -23.09 -3.53
CA CYS A 259 8.58 -22.84 -3.20
C CYS A 259 7.67 -23.96 -3.72
N THR A 260 6.70 -24.35 -2.91
CA THR A 260 5.59 -25.25 -3.29
C THR A 260 4.25 -24.65 -2.92
N SER A 261 3.20 -24.95 -3.69
CA SER A 261 1.83 -24.53 -3.38
C SER A 261 0.86 -25.70 -3.51
N SER A 262 -0.16 -25.73 -2.65
CA SER A 262 -1.26 -26.70 -2.75
C SER A 262 -2.10 -26.52 -4.01
N SER A 263 -2.01 -25.36 -4.66
CA SER A 263 -2.68 -25.03 -5.93
C SER A 263 -1.88 -25.43 -7.19
N GLY A 264 -0.71 -26.05 -7.03
CA GLY A 264 0.17 -26.49 -8.12
C GLY A 264 1.48 -25.70 -8.15
N SER A 265 1.46 -24.50 -8.72
CA SER A 265 2.65 -23.62 -8.79
C SER A 265 2.54 -22.43 -7.84
N CYS A 266 3.67 -22.03 -7.27
CA CYS A 266 3.74 -20.76 -6.55
C CYS A 266 3.42 -19.59 -7.48
N GLN A 267 2.77 -18.59 -6.93
CA GLN A 267 2.34 -17.37 -7.61
C GLN A 267 3.25 -16.19 -7.28
N THR A 268 4.03 -16.27 -6.19
CA THR A 268 5.01 -15.23 -5.83
C THR A 268 6.42 -15.50 -6.34
N THR A 269 6.73 -16.76 -6.63
CA THR A 269 8.10 -17.25 -6.82
C THR A 269 8.17 -18.13 -8.07
N GLY A 270 9.23 -17.93 -8.86
CA GLY A 270 9.56 -18.77 -10.01
C GLY A 270 10.59 -19.81 -9.61
N ASN A 271 11.86 -19.53 -9.90
CA ASN A 271 12.99 -20.36 -9.45
C ASN A 271 13.30 -20.14 -7.95
N PRO A 272 14.05 -21.06 -7.31
CA PRO A 272 14.44 -20.90 -5.91
C PRO A 272 15.15 -19.57 -5.63
N TRP A 273 14.89 -19.00 -4.46
CA TRP A 273 15.45 -17.73 -4.03
C TRP A 273 16.97 -17.77 -3.91
N THR A 274 17.62 -16.71 -4.40
CA THR A 274 19.07 -16.51 -4.28
C THR A 274 19.37 -15.12 -3.74
N ALA A 275 20.39 -14.98 -2.91
CA ALA A 275 20.75 -13.67 -2.37
C ALA A 275 21.22 -12.72 -3.48
N ASN A 276 20.67 -11.50 -3.50
CA ASN A 276 21.19 -10.43 -4.33
C ASN A 276 22.54 -9.99 -3.78
N ALA A 277 23.56 -9.93 -4.63
CA ALA A 277 24.94 -9.65 -4.22
C ALA A 277 25.14 -8.27 -3.56
N SER A 278 24.27 -7.29 -3.85
CA SER A 278 24.49 -5.88 -3.50
C SER A 278 23.27 -5.22 -2.82
N GLY A 279 22.19 -5.97 -2.62
CA GLY A 279 20.87 -5.40 -2.35
C GLY A 279 20.29 -5.62 -0.95
N GLY A 280 20.76 -6.63 -0.20
CA GLY A 280 20.14 -7.00 1.09
C GLY A 280 18.75 -7.66 0.95
N TYR A 281 18.42 -8.16 -0.25
CA TYR A 281 17.18 -8.87 -0.59
C TYR A 281 17.51 -10.13 -1.44
N LEU A 282 16.50 -10.94 -1.75
CA LEU A 282 16.63 -12.17 -2.55
C LEU A 282 16.01 -11.99 -3.94
N ASN A 283 16.50 -12.73 -4.93
CA ASN A 283 16.01 -12.77 -6.31
C ASN A 283 15.49 -14.16 -6.67
N SER A 284 14.41 -14.20 -7.45
CA SER A 284 13.86 -15.37 -8.11
C SER A 284 13.56 -15.02 -9.57
N THR A 285 14.27 -15.64 -10.51
CA THR A 285 14.00 -15.49 -11.95
C THR A 285 12.71 -16.21 -12.37
N GLN A 286 12.17 -15.89 -13.54
CA GLN A 286 10.93 -16.48 -14.09
C GLN A 286 9.72 -16.20 -13.20
N ALA A 287 9.58 -14.96 -12.75
CA ALA A 287 8.48 -14.55 -11.89
C ALA A 287 7.11 -14.92 -12.48
N PRO A 288 6.22 -15.58 -11.72
CA PRO A 288 4.89 -15.92 -12.20
C PRO A 288 4.11 -14.68 -12.67
N GLN A 289 3.33 -14.87 -13.73
CA GLN A 289 2.38 -13.88 -14.25
C GLN A 289 0.98 -14.31 -13.85
N ILE A 290 0.15 -13.37 -13.40
CA ILE A 290 -1.25 -13.65 -13.05
C ILE A 290 -2.21 -12.93 -14.00
N LEU A 291 -1.72 -11.97 -14.77
CA LEU A 291 -2.44 -11.30 -15.86
C LEU A 291 -2.00 -11.85 -17.23
N PRO A 292 -2.82 -11.67 -18.28
CA PRO A 292 -2.42 -12.07 -19.63
C PRO A 292 -1.16 -11.31 -20.09
N GLN A 293 -0.20 -12.04 -20.65
CA GLN A 293 1.01 -11.44 -21.22
C GLN A 293 0.69 -10.67 -22.50
N THR A 294 1.35 -9.53 -22.66
CA THR A 294 1.34 -8.75 -23.90
C THR A 294 1.92 -9.56 -25.05
N SER A 295 1.11 -9.74 -26.10
CA SER A 295 1.49 -10.49 -27.30
C SER A 295 1.88 -9.52 -28.42
N LEU A 296 3.05 -9.75 -29.02
CA LEU A 296 3.51 -8.99 -30.18
C LEU A 296 2.94 -9.60 -31.48
N PRO A 297 2.58 -8.78 -32.50
CA PRO A 297 1.93 -9.29 -33.72
C PRO A 297 2.70 -10.33 -34.53
N LEU A 298 4.05 -10.29 -34.50
CA LEU A 298 4.91 -11.16 -35.32
C LEU A 298 5.45 -12.37 -34.56
N ILE A 299 5.71 -12.24 -33.26
CA ILE A 299 6.38 -13.27 -32.45
C ILE A 299 5.52 -13.80 -31.31
N GLY A 300 4.33 -13.24 -31.08
CA GLY A 300 3.44 -13.66 -30.00
C GLY A 300 3.90 -13.21 -28.62
N ALA A 301 3.52 -13.97 -27.61
CA ALA A 301 4.00 -13.80 -26.24
C ALA A 301 5.47 -14.21 -26.12
N THR A 302 6.27 -13.40 -25.42
CA THR A 302 7.74 -13.56 -25.38
C THR A 302 8.22 -14.37 -24.17
N GLY A 303 7.30 -14.88 -23.36
CA GLY A 303 7.58 -15.64 -22.14
C GLY A 303 7.87 -14.76 -20.92
N LYS A 304 8.17 -15.41 -19.78
CA LYS A 304 8.40 -14.74 -18.50
C LYS A 304 9.85 -14.27 -18.40
N SER A 305 10.09 -12.98 -18.56
CA SER A 305 11.42 -12.38 -18.41
C SER A 305 11.58 -11.57 -17.12
N ALA A 306 10.49 -11.27 -16.42
CA ALA A 306 10.52 -10.58 -15.15
C ALA A 306 11.15 -11.38 -14.01
N THR A 307 11.55 -10.63 -12.99
CA THR A 307 12.17 -11.14 -11.76
C THR A 307 11.33 -10.80 -10.55
N ALA A 308 11.23 -11.74 -9.62
CA ALA A 308 10.64 -11.54 -8.32
C ALA A 308 11.77 -11.22 -7.33
N HIS A 309 11.52 -10.30 -6.40
CA HIS A 309 12.48 -9.86 -5.40
C HIS A 309 11.84 -9.93 -4.02
N MET A 310 12.48 -10.61 -3.06
CA MET A 310 11.95 -10.77 -1.71
C MET A 310 12.80 -10.01 -0.70
N VAL A 311 12.15 -9.13 0.07
CA VAL A 311 12.68 -8.57 1.30
C VAL A 311 12.13 -9.38 2.48
N ILE A 312 13.01 -10.01 3.25
CA ILE A 312 12.64 -10.69 4.49
C ILE A 312 12.77 -9.68 5.64
N GLY A 313 11.68 -8.97 5.94
CA GLY A 313 11.60 -8.03 7.05
C GLY A 313 11.59 -8.74 8.40
N GLN A 314 12.19 -8.12 9.40
CA GLN A 314 12.13 -8.55 10.81
C GLN A 314 11.39 -7.49 11.61
N LEU A 315 10.19 -7.82 12.10
CA LEU A 315 9.32 -6.86 12.76
C LEU A 315 8.62 -7.50 13.95
N ASN A 316 8.77 -6.91 15.15
CA ASN A 316 8.14 -7.37 16.39
C ASN A 316 8.35 -8.89 16.66
N GLY A 317 9.54 -9.40 16.36
CA GLY A 317 9.90 -10.82 16.51
C GLY A 317 9.31 -11.75 15.44
N ALA A 318 8.59 -11.21 14.45
CA ALA A 318 8.06 -11.96 13.31
C ALA A 318 8.91 -11.75 12.05
N THR A 319 8.91 -12.77 11.20
CA THR A 319 9.45 -12.69 9.83
C THR A 319 8.32 -12.29 8.88
N VAL A 320 8.53 -11.22 8.13
CA VAL A 320 7.56 -10.67 7.17
C VAL A 320 8.18 -10.63 5.78
N PRO A 321 7.90 -11.62 4.91
CA PRO A 321 8.30 -11.54 3.53
C PRO A 321 7.42 -10.54 2.76
N VAL A 322 8.07 -9.61 2.07
CA VAL A 322 7.45 -8.76 1.05
C VAL A 322 8.12 -9.10 -0.28
N ILE A 323 7.31 -9.51 -1.25
CA ILE A 323 7.79 -9.90 -2.57
C ILE A 323 7.31 -8.86 -3.58
N VAL A 324 8.21 -8.45 -4.46
CA VAL A 324 7.91 -7.52 -5.53
C VAL A 324 8.20 -8.21 -6.85
N ARG A 325 7.27 -8.10 -7.79
CA ARG A 325 7.47 -8.51 -9.17
C ARG A 325 7.87 -7.28 -9.99
N THR A 326 9.07 -7.30 -10.55
CA THR A 326 9.59 -6.25 -11.43
C THR A 326 9.42 -6.70 -12.88
N GLY A 327 8.55 -6.02 -13.63
CA GLY A 327 8.42 -6.25 -15.07
C GLY A 327 9.72 -5.98 -15.84
N ASP A 328 9.89 -6.67 -16.96
CA ASP A 328 11.04 -6.55 -17.86
C ASP A 328 10.57 -6.31 -19.29
N VAL A 329 10.95 -5.16 -19.84
CA VAL A 329 10.65 -4.79 -21.23
C VAL A 329 11.93 -4.44 -21.96
N ASN A 330 12.26 -5.27 -22.94
CA ASN A 330 13.29 -5.03 -23.93
C ASN A 330 12.66 -5.07 -25.33
N LEU A 331 12.71 -3.95 -26.03
CA LEU A 331 12.10 -3.81 -27.34
C LEU A 331 12.84 -4.61 -28.43
N GLY A 332 14.00 -5.19 -28.16
CA GLY A 332 14.80 -5.91 -29.15
C GLY A 332 15.32 -5.00 -30.27
N THR A 333 15.67 -5.61 -31.39
CA THR A 333 16.34 -4.96 -32.52
C THR A 333 15.33 -4.58 -33.60
N ALA A 334 15.28 -3.28 -33.92
CA ALA A 334 14.50 -2.77 -35.05
C ALA A 334 15.00 -3.34 -36.40
N PRO A 335 14.15 -3.40 -37.44
CA PRO A 335 12.74 -2.97 -37.46
C PRO A 335 11.75 -4.06 -37.05
N LEU A 336 12.17 -5.32 -36.98
CA LEU A 336 11.25 -6.45 -36.79
C LEU A 336 11.00 -6.81 -35.32
N HIS A 337 11.87 -6.38 -34.40
CA HIS A 337 11.73 -6.62 -32.96
C HIS A 337 11.53 -8.11 -32.61
N ALA A 338 12.14 -9.01 -33.39
CA ALA A 338 11.92 -10.45 -33.30
C ALA A 338 12.55 -11.09 -32.05
N ASP A 339 13.48 -10.37 -31.41
CA ASP A 339 14.20 -10.70 -30.17
C ASP A 339 13.67 -9.91 -28.96
N ALA A 340 12.52 -9.23 -29.10
CA ALA A 340 11.91 -8.49 -28.01
C ALA A 340 11.51 -9.42 -26.84
N LYS A 341 11.59 -8.86 -25.63
CA LYS A 341 11.08 -9.45 -24.39
C LYS A 341 10.11 -8.46 -23.76
N VAL A 342 8.87 -8.86 -23.58
CA VAL A 342 7.79 -8.01 -23.10
C VAL A 342 7.04 -8.74 -22.02
N ASP A 343 7.44 -8.43 -20.78
CA ASP A 343 6.81 -8.86 -19.55
C ASP A 343 6.59 -7.62 -18.68
N ASP A 344 5.61 -6.80 -19.04
CA ASP A 344 5.34 -5.52 -18.37
C ASP A 344 4.47 -5.66 -17.10
N GLU A 345 4.16 -6.88 -16.69
CA GLU A 345 3.44 -7.13 -15.43
C GLU A 345 4.32 -6.76 -14.23
N SER A 346 3.79 -5.99 -13.29
CA SER A 346 4.53 -5.59 -12.09
C SER A 346 3.59 -5.58 -10.90
N GLY A 347 4.13 -5.72 -9.69
CA GLY A 347 3.29 -5.70 -8.50
C GLY A 347 3.98 -6.10 -7.21
N ILE A 348 3.17 -6.32 -6.19
CA ILE A 348 3.61 -6.61 -4.84
C ILE A 348 2.81 -7.76 -4.24
N ALA A 349 3.45 -8.53 -3.36
CA ALA A 349 2.81 -9.49 -2.50
C ALA A 349 3.31 -9.32 -1.07
N VAL A 350 2.38 -9.38 -0.12
CA VAL A 350 2.68 -9.41 1.32
C VAL A 350 2.32 -10.78 1.85
N LEU A 351 3.25 -11.36 2.63
CA LEU A 351 3.11 -12.72 3.16
C LEU A 351 3.02 -12.68 4.68
N ALA A 352 2.14 -13.52 5.22
CA ALA A 352 2.05 -13.81 6.65
C ALA A 352 2.06 -15.31 6.87
N ASN A 353 2.65 -15.76 7.97
CA ASN A 353 2.63 -17.17 8.35
C ASN A 353 1.18 -17.69 8.39
N ALA A 354 0.97 -18.91 7.90
CA ALA A 354 -0.30 -19.61 7.94
C ALA A 354 -0.61 -20.15 9.35
N THR A 355 -0.68 -19.24 10.32
CA THR A 355 -0.99 -19.52 11.73
C THR A 355 -2.34 -18.91 12.05
N ALA A 356 -3.22 -19.68 12.70
CA ALA A 356 -4.57 -19.23 13.02
C ALA A 356 -4.56 -17.90 13.81
N ILE A 357 -5.34 -16.93 13.36
CA ILE A 357 -5.49 -15.63 14.03
C ILE A 357 -6.70 -15.72 14.93
N GLN A 358 -6.55 -15.36 16.20
CA GLN A 358 -7.65 -15.33 17.16
C GLN A 358 -8.31 -13.95 17.16
N SER A 359 -9.62 -13.90 17.46
CA SER A 359 -10.31 -12.63 17.67
C SER A 359 -9.61 -11.83 18.77
N GLY A 360 -9.41 -10.53 18.54
CA GLY A 360 -8.65 -9.66 19.45
C GLY A 360 -7.14 -9.64 19.23
N ALA A 361 -6.57 -10.60 18.50
CA ALA A 361 -5.11 -10.69 18.33
C ALA A 361 -4.52 -9.56 17.48
N ILE A 362 -5.34 -8.96 16.62
CA ILE A 362 -4.96 -7.87 15.70
C ILE A 362 -5.75 -6.59 15.96
N ASP A 363 -6.36 -6.47 17.15
CA ASP A 363 -7.05 -5.25 17.54
C ASP A 363 -6.04 -4.10 17.63
N GLY A 364 -6.46 -2.93 17.16
CA GLY A 364 -5.62 -1.74 17.18
C GLY A 364 -5.92 -0.75 16.05
N GLY A 365 -5.21 0.37 16.10
CA GLY A 365 -5.15 1.35 15.03
C GLY A 365 -3.97 1.07 14.12
N TYR A 366 -4.18 1.20 12.82
CA TYR A 366 -3.18 0.99 11.78
C TYR A 366 -3.14 2.18 10.85
N ALA A 367 -1.98 2.46 10.26
CA ALA A 367 -1.80 3.47 9.23
C ALA A 367 -0.92 2.94 8.09
N GLY A 368 -1.21 3.36 6.86
CA GLY A 368 -0.48 2.93 5.68
C GLY A 368 -1.02 3.57 4.41
N ALA A 369 -0.92 2.83 3.31
CA ALA A 369 -1.38 3.26 2.00
C ALA A 369 -1.96 2.09 1.21
N ASP A 370 -2.72 2.42 0.17
CA ASP A 370 -3.48 1.45 -0.62
C ASP A 370 -3.33 1.62 -2.14
N SER A 371 -3.89 0.67 -2.88
CA SER A 371 -3.95 0.67 -4.35
C SER A 371 -4.82 1.77 -4.95
N ASN A 372 -5.53 2.54 -4.12
CA ASN A 372 -6.26 3.73 -4.55
C ASN A 372 -5.38 4.98 -4.54
N PHE A 373 -4.10 4.89 -4.14
CA PHE A 373 -3.21 6.03 -3.95
C PHE A 373 -3.75 6.99 -2.90
N LYS A 374 -4.22 6.41 -1.79
CA LYS A 374 -4.62 7.12 -0.57
C LYS A 374 -3.80 6.66 0.62
N TYR A 375 -3.55 7.58 1.55
CA TYR A 375 -3.14 7.20 2.89
C TYR A 375 -4.37 6.75 3.66
N THR A 376 -4.29 5.58 4.26
CA THR A 376 -5.42 4.97 4.97
C THR A 376 -5.05 4.74 6.41
N ALA A 377 -6.00 4.99 7.30
CA ALA A 377 -5.99 4.41 8.64
C ALA A 377 -7.07 3.33 8.74
N ALA A 378 -6.83 2.33 9.58
CA ALA A 378 -7.83 1.32 9.91
C ALA A 378 -7.90 1.14 11.42
N LEU A 379 -9.11 0.99 11.95
CA LEU A 379 -9.35 0.62 13.34
C LEU A 379 -9.98 -0.77 13.35
N ILE A 380 -9.30 -1.75 13.94
CA ILE A 380 -9.75 -3.15 14.03
C ILE A 380 -10.10 -3.46 15.48
N ARG A 381 -11.28 -4.04 15.71
CA ARG A 381 -11.78 -4.49 17.02
C ARG A 381 -12.62 -5.77 16.89
N GLY A 382 -12.05 -6.90 17.29
CA GLY A 382 -12.68 -8.20 17.14
C GLY A 382 -13.05 -8.47 15.68
N GLY A 383 -14.32 -8.81 15.45
CA GLY A 383 -14.89 -9.11 14.13
C GLY A 383 -15.24 -7.89 13.26
N ASN A 384 -14.96 -6.68 13.73
CA ASN A 384 -15.36 -5.44 13.07
C ASN A 384 -14.15 -4.53 12.86
N ALA A 385 -14.16 -3.83 11.74
CA ALA A 385 -13.17 -2.81 11.44
C ALA A 385 -13.76 -1.68 10.59
N SER A 386 -13.13 -0.52 10.64
CA SER A 386 -13.46 0.62 9.77
C SER A 386 -12.19 1.22 9.20
N PHE A 387 -12.23 1.57 7.91
CA PHE A 387 -11.29 2.50 7.33
C PHE A 387 -11.61 3.92 7.81
N ILE A 388 -10.57 4.71 7.99
CA ILE A 388 -10.62 6.08 8.47
C ILE A 388 -9.68 6.90 7.60
N ASN A 389 -10.16 8.04 7.13
CA ASN A 389 -9.29 9.02 6.49
C ASN A 389 -8.36 9.60 7.56
N PRO A 390 -7.03 9.39 7.48
CA PRO A 390 -6.10 9.75 8.55
C PRO A 390 -6.02 11.27 8.76
N THR A 391 -6.44 12.08 7.78
CA THR A 391 -6.40 13.53 7.88
C THR A 391 -7.67 14.14 8.43
N THR A 392 -8.83 13.71 7.94
CA THR A 392 -10.11 14.28 8.37
C THR A 392 -10.72 13.54 9.54
N GLN A 393 -10.19 12.35 9.89
CA GLN A 393 -10.77 11.40 10.84
C GLN A 393 -12.19 10.98 10.47
N ALA A 394 -12.62 11.25 9.24
CA ALA A 394 -13.90 10.78 8.73
C ALA A 394 -13.81 9.28 8.54
N GLU A 395 -14.80 8.57 9.06
CA GLU A 395 -14.98 7.16 8.74
C GLU A 395 -15.15 7.00 7.21
N GLU A 396 -14.62 5.92 6.66
CA GLU A 396 -14.79 5.53 5.27
C GLU A 396 -15.57 4.21 5.22
N ASP A 397 -15.20 3.25 4.38
CA ASP A 397 -15.90 1.96 4.37
C ASP A 397 -15.58 1.15 5.65
N GLY A 398 -16.58 0.44 6.15
CA GLY A 398 -16.39 -0.59 7.17
C GLY A 398 -15.95 -1.92 6.54
N PHE A 399 -15.50 -2.86 7.35
CA PHE A 399 -15.35 -4.26 6.96
C PHE A 399 -15.46 -5.20 8.16
N THR A 400 -15.94 -6.41 7.92
CA THR A 400 -15.99 -7.48 8.93
C THR A 400 -14.78 -8.40 8.81
N LEU A 401 -14.43 -9.08 9.90
CA LEU A 401 -13.40 -10.11 9.95
C LEU A 401 -14.01 -11.40 10.46
N ASP A 402 -13.89 -12.46 9.68
CA ASP A 402 -14.33 -13.80 10.06
C ASP A 402 -13.14 -14.62 10.57
N TYR A 403 -13.18 -14.94 11.86
CA TYR A 403 -12.18 -15.76 12.55
C TYR A 403 -12.49 -17.26 12.49
N GLY A 404 -13.59 -17.68 11.84
CA GLY A 404 -13.93 -19.07 11.52
C GLY A 404 -13.07 -19.66 10.39
N GLN A 405 -11.75 -19.47 10.47
CA GLN A 405 -10.81 -19.75 9.39
C GLN A 405 -10.81 -21.23 8.99
N THR A 406 -11.05 -21.51 7.71
CA THR A 406 -10.77 -22.83 7.11
C THR A 406 -9.30 -22.95 6.68
N THR A 407 -8.67 -21.82 6.37
CA THR A 407 -7.24 -21.70 6.06
C THR A 407 -6.56 -20.89 7.17
N PRO A 408 -5.71 -21.51 8.02
CA PRO A 408 -5.05 -20.82 9.12
C PRO A 408 -4.32 -19.56 8.65
N GLY A 409 -4.51 -18.44 9.35
CA GLY A 409 -3.86 -17.16 9.08
C GLY A 409 -4.53 -16.30 8.01
N LEU A 410 -5.62 -16.78 7.40
CA LEU A 410 -6.38 -16.05 6.38
C LEU A 410 -7.79 -15.77 6.90
N LEU A 411 -8.09 -14.51 7.18
CA LEU A 411 -9.42 -14.07 7.61
C LEU A 411 -10.24 -13.70 6.39
N ASN A 412 -11.46 -14.24 6.27
CA ASN A 412 -12.39 -13.70 5.28
C ASN A 412 -12.86 -12.32 5.74
N THR A 413 -13.06 -11.42 4.78
CA THR A 413 -13.61 -10.10 5.06
C THR A 413 -14.73 -9.75 4.09
N THR A 414 -15.69 -8.97 4.55
CA THR A 414 -16.73 -8.37 3.72
C THR A 414 -16.82 -6.89 4.03
N THR A 415 -16.79 -6.04 3.00
CA THR A 415 -16.93 -4.60 3.19
C THR A 415 -18.35 -4.21 3.57
N ILE A 416 -18.44 -3.16 4.36
CA ILE A 416 -19.66 -2.45 4.72
C ILE A 416 -19.53 -1.06 4.12
N PRO A 417 -19.79 -0.91 2.81
CA PRO A 417 -19.50 0.33 2.12
C PRO A 417 -20.46 1.44 2.53
N LYS A 418 -19.99 2.69 2.55
CA LYS A 418 -20.87 3.86 2.72
C LYS A 418 -21.76 4.09 1.50
N SER A 419 -21.30 3.67 0.33
CA SER A 419 -22.05 3.71 -0.93
C SER A 419 -21.59 2.59 -1.86
N GLY A 420 -22.50 2.06 -2.67
CA GLY A 420 -22.21 0.93 -3.56
C GLY A 420 -22.54 -0.44 -2.94
N SER A 421 -21.88 -1.48 -3.42
CA SER A 421 -22.15 -2.88 -3.04
C SER A 421 -21.05 -3.45 -2.17
N ALA A 422 -21.43 -4.25 -1.17
CA ALA A 422 -20.48 -5.01 -0.37
C ALA A 422 -19.61 -5.91 -1.27
N ALA A 423 -18.34 -6.00 -0.92
CA ALA A 423 -17.35 -6.80 -1.62
C ALA A 423 -16.67 -7.76 -0.64
N SER A 424 -16.41 -8.98 -1.09
CA SER A 424 -15.68 -9.96 -0.29
C SER A 424 -14.19 -9.88 -0.57
N GLY A 425 -13.41 -10.29 0.41
CA GLY A 425 -11.96 -10.29 0.35
C GLY A 425 -11.35 -11.15 1.44
N VAL A 426 -10.06 -10.98 1.61
CA VAL A 426 -9.28 -11.64 2.65
C VAL A 426 -8.31 -10.67 3.33
N VAL A 427 -8.02 -10.95 4.59
CA VAL A 427 -7.05 -10.22 5.42
C VAL A 427 -6.03 -11.20 5.98
N ILE A 428 -4.77 -10.79 5.96
CA ILE A 428 -3.68 -11.45 6.68
C ILE A 428 -3.06 -10.47 7.67
N ALA A 429 -2.40 -10.98 8.71
CA ALA A 429 -1.67 -10.16 9.67
C ALA A 429 -0.39 -10.84 10.16
N THR A 430 0.66 -10.05 10.38
CA THR A 430 1.95 -10.54 10.88
C THR A 430 2.77 -9.41 11.47
N GLY A 431 3.43 -9.62 12.61
CA GLY A 431 4.39 -8.66 13.17
C GLY A 431 3.83 -7.26 13.49
N GLY A 432 2.51 -7.09 13.63
CA GLY A 432 1.87 -5.77 13.77
C GLY A 432 1.58 -5.08 12.43
N LEU A 433 1.63 -5.80 11.31
CA LEU A 433 1.09 -5.39 10.03
C LEU A 433 -0.19 -6.14 9.74
N TYR A 434 -1.07 -5.53 8.96
CA TYR A 434 -2.11 -6.23 8.22
C TYR A 434 -2.01 -5.91 6.73
N ALA A 435 -2.49 -6.84 5.91
CA ALA A 435 -2.77 -6.59 4.50
C ALA A 435 -4.19 -7.06 4.19
N ALA A 436 -4.89 -6.29 3.36
CA ALA A 436 -6.25 -6.58 2.91
C ALA A 436 -6.27 -6.64 1.39
N LEU A 437 -6.88 -7.68 0.84
CA LEU A 437 -7.19 -7.81 -0.58
C LEU A 437 -8.69 -8.01 -0.73
N ILE A 438 -9.37 -7.05 -1.34
CA ILE A 438 -10.82 -7.03 -1.47
C ILE A 438 -11.19 -6.98 -2.95
N GLN A 439 -12.05 -7.89 -3.38
CA GLN A 439 -12.46 -8.04 -4.78
C GLN A 439 -13.57 -7.04 -5.16
N GLY A 440 -13.35 -5.76 -4.86
CA GLY A 440 -14.28 -4.67 -5.14
C GLY A 440 -13.67 -3.30 -4.87
N THR A 441 -14.49 -2.27 -5.07
CA THR A 441 -14.13 -0.89 -4.79
C THR A 441 -14.24 -0.60 -3.29
N VAL A 442 -13.23 0.05 -2.74
CA VAL A 442 -13.15 0.46 -1.33
C VAL A 442 -12.82 1.95 -1.25
N ASN A 443 -13.35 2.65 -0.26
CA ASN A 443 -13.13 4.07 0.05
C ASN A 443 -13.37 4.99 -1.15
N GLY A 444 -14.40 4.70 -1.95
CA GLY A 444 -14.75 5.49 -3.14
C GLY A 444 -13.79 5.33 -4.33
N GLY A 445 -12.84 4.40 -4.27
CA GLY A 445 -11.93 4.07 -5.38
C GLY A 445 -10.71 4.98 -5.51
N VAL A 446 -10.06 4.88 -6.66
CA VAL A 446 -8.75 5.48 -6.97
C VAL A 446 -8.80 7.00 -6.90
N THR A 447 -7.78 7.62 -6.30
CA THR A 447 -7.60 9.07 -6.30
C THR A 447 -7.62 9.62 -7.73
N PRO A 448 -8.47 10.61 -8.06
CA PRO A 448 -8.66 11.07 -9.44
C PRO A 448 -7.39 11.52 -10.17
N THR A 449 -6.43 12.12 -9.46
CA THR A 449 -5.14 12.55 -10.01
C THR A 449 -4.25 11.37 -10.41
N SER A 450 -4.50 10.18 -9.86
CA SER A 450 -3.82 8.92 -10.17
C SER A 450 -4.65 7.98 -11.08
N ALA A 451 -5.74 8.49 -11.66
CA ALA A 451 -6.66 7.73 -12.50
C ALA A 451 -6.73 8.30 -13.93
N ASN A 452 -6.95 7.43 -14.90
CA ASN A 452 -7.39 7.78 -16.25
C ASN A 452 -8.81 7.23 -16.50
N SER A 453 -9.36 7.46 -17.69
CA SER A 453 -10.74 7.10 -18.04
C SER A 453 -11.06 5.60 -17.98
N SER A 454 -10.03 4.75 -17.93
CA SER A 454 -10.13 3.29 -17.92
C SER A 454 -9.65 2.66 -16.62
N THR A 455 -9.22 3.47 -15.64
CA THR A 455 -8.66 2.95 -14.39
C THR A 455 -9.73 2.21 -13.59
N SER A 456 -9.53 0.92 -13.37
CA SER A 456 -10.35 0.13 -12.44
C SER A 456 -10.00 0.47 -11.00
N SER A 457 -11.01 0.62 -10.15
CA SER A 457 -10.87 0.71 -8.69
C SER A 457 -10.96 -0.63 -7.97
N SER A 458 -10.98 -1.73 -8.72
CA SER A 458 -11.04 -3.10 -8.21
C SER A 458 -9.97 -3.97 -8.90
N PRO A 459 -9.33 -4.90 -8.17
CA PRO A 459 -9.49 -5.12 -6.72
C PRO A 459 -8.78 -4.04 -5.89
N TYR A 460 -9.20 -3.91 -4.63
CA TYR A 460 -8.53 -3.10 -3.63
C TYR A 460 -7.43 -3.91 -2.94
N PHE A 461 -6.26 -3.31 -2.77
CA PHE A 461 -5.17 -3.84 -1.97
C PHE A 461 -4.65 -2.76 -1.02
N GLY A 462 -4.57 -3.06 0.27
CA GLY A 462 -4.11 -2.11 1.28
C GLY A 462 -3.23 -2.77 2.32
N VAL A 463 -2.24 -2.03 2.82
CA VAL A 463 -1.33 -2.50 3.87
C VAL A 463 -1.23 -1.43 4.93
N GLY A 464 -1.31 -1.83 6.20
CA GLY A 464 -1.17 -0.91 7.33
C GLY A 464 -0.29 -1.46 8.42
N ALA A 465 0.49 -0.58 9.05
CA ALA A 465 1.30 -0.87 10.22
C ALA A 465 0.60 -0.37 11.49
N GLN A 466 0.69 -1.16 12.56
CA GLN A 466 0.06 -0.87 13.84
C GLN A 466 0.70 0.37 14.47
N ILE A 467 -0.14 1.33 14.83
CA ILE A 467 0.23 2.57 15.53
C ILE A 467 -0.37 2.65 16.93
N SER A 468 -1.34 1.80 17.25
CA SER A 468 -1.91 1.70 18.60
C SER A 468 -2.54 0.33 18.85
N LYS A 469 -2.63 -0.07 20.12
CA LYS A 469 -3.35 -1.25 20.61
C LYS A 469 -4.54 -0.84 21.45
#